data_AF-A0A1I4CQ63-F1
#
_entry.id   AF-A0A1I4CQ63-F1
#
_cell.length_a   1.000
_cell.length_b   1.000
_cell.length_c   1.000
_cell.angle_alpha   90.00
_cell.angle_beta   90.00
_cell.angle_gamma   90.00
#
_symmetry.space_group_name_H-M   'P 1'
#
loop_
_entity.id
_entity.type
_entity.pdbx_description
1 polymer ?
#
loop_
_entity_poly.entity_id
_entity_poly.type
_entity_poly.pdbx_seq_one_letter_code
_entity_poly.pdbx_strand_id
1 'polypeptide(L)'
;MPVEIERKFLVNDDSWQALVTERLRVRQGYFARTPMMRARIRLIDKDQAFITLKSQPGPVTRYEYEYPIPYSEAAEMIDRFSIEPLIEKTRHCGQMRGQGPHYQAE
;
A
#
# COMPACT_ATOMS: atom_id res chain seq x y z
N MET A 1 12.80 -17.55 0.74
CA MET A 1 12.47 -16.12 0.59
C MET A 1 12.49 -15.49 1.97
N PRO A 2 13.18 -14.36 2.18
CA PRO A 2 13.12 -13.65 3.45
C PRO A 2 11.68 -13.18 3.71
N VAL A 3 11.23 -13.34 4.95
CA VAL A 3 9.91 -12.85 5.39
C VAL A 3 10.10 -11.40 5.82
N GLU A 4 9.53 -10.46 5.09
CA GLU A 4 9.50 -9.06 5.51
C GLU A 4 8.60 -8.89 6.76
N ILE A 5 9.07 -8.13 7.75
CA ILE A 5 8.35 -7.84 8.98
C ILE A 5 7.98 -6.34 8.97
N GLU A 6 6.69 -6.04 8.87
CA GLU A 6 6.14 -4.68 8.97
C GLU A 6 5.38 -4.51 10.30
N ARG A 7 5.56 -3.37 10.98
CA ARG A 7 4.79 -2.98 12.19
C ARG A 7 4.20 -1.60 11.99
N LYS A 8 2.93 -1.44 12.37
CA LYS A 8 2.20 -0.16 12.30
C LYS A 8 2.08 0.46 13.69
N PHE A 9 2.25 1.77 13.77
CA PHE A 9 2.18 2.54 15.01
C PHE A 9 1.31 3.78 14.79
N LEU A 10 0.70 4.28 15.87
CA LEU A 10 0.12 5.62 15.87
C LEU A 10 1.26 6.63 16.04
N VAL A 11 1.14 7.77 15.36
CA VAL A 11 2.11 8.87 15.42
C VAL A 11 1.62 9.91 16.42
N ASN A 12 2.47 10.26 17.40
CA ASN A 12 2.09 11.14 18.52
C ASN A 12 2.48 12.61 18.34
N ASP A 13 3.44 12.91 17.45
CA ASP A 13 3.95 14.26 17.19
C ASP A 13 4.47 14.38 15.75
N ASP A 14 4.94 15.56 15.34
CA ASP A 14 5.39 15.85 13.98
C ASP A 14 6.89 15.63 13.72
N SER A 15 7.64 15.08 14.68
CA SER A 15 9.10 14.89 14.54
C SER A 15 9.48 13.98 13.37
N TRP A 16 8.60 13.05 12.99
CA TRP A 16 8.76 12.17 11.84
C TRP A 16 8.87 12.93 10.51
N GLN A 17 8.30 14.13 10.41
CA GLN A 17 8.31 14.92 9.17
C GLN A 17 9.75 15.27 8.73
N ALA A 18 10.66 15.44 9.69
CA ALA A 18 12.08 15.70 9.43
C ALA A 18 12.82 14.50 8.83
N LEU A 19 12.26 13.30 8.94
CA LEU A 19 12.83 12.05 8.41
C LEU A 19 12.31 11.72 7.00
N VAL A 20 11.34 12.48 6.49
CA VAL A 20 10.69 12.24 5.20
C VAL A 20 11.64 12.59 4.07
N THR A 21 11.92 11.61 3.23
CA THR A 21 12.73 11.76 2.00
C THR A 21 11.86 11.84 0.75
N GLU A 22 10.64 11.30 0.79
CA GLU A 22 9.75 11.24 -0.36
C GLU A 22 8.27 11.30 0.08
N ARG A 23 7.43 11.90 -0.77
CA ARG A 23 5.97 11.98 -0.60
C ARG A 23 5.28 11.46 -1.85
N LEU A 24 4.46 10.44 -1.70
CA LEU A 24 3.75 9.79 -2.80
C LEU A 24 2.25 9.97 -2.64
N ARG A 25 1.56 10.45 -3.68
CA ARG A 25 0.09 10.47 -3.67
C ARG A 25 -0.41 9.08 -4.01
N VAL A 26 -1.21 8.51 -3.13
CA VAL A 26 -1.73 7.15 -3.29
C VAL A 26 -3.24 7.22 -3.38
N ARG A 27 -3.80 6.62 -4.43
CA ARG A 27 -5.24 6.38 -4.59
C ARG A 27 -5.44 4.89 -4.81
N GLN A 28 -6.35 4.27 -4.07
CA GLN A 28 -6.54 2.82 -4.17
C GLN A 28 -8.01 2.43 -4.05
N GLY A 29 -8.36 1.35 -4.74
CA GLY A 29 -9.66 0.68 -4.67
C GLY A 29 -9.50 -0.80 -4.34
N TYR A 30 -10.49 -1.39 -3.67
CA TYR A 30 -10.59 -2.83 -3.45
C TYR A 30 -11.55 -3.46 -4.44
N PHE A 31 -11.22 -4.66 -4.90
CA PHE A 31 -11.94 -5.39 -5.97
C PHE A 31 -12.35 -6.80 -5.55
N ALA A 32 -11.75 -7.32 -4.48
CA ALA A 32 -12.16 -8.57 -3.87
C ALA A 32 -11.91 -8.52 -2.37
N ARG A 33 -12.88 -9.02 -1.60
CA ARG A 33 -12.78 -9.31 -0.18
C ARG A 33 -13.47 -10.63 0.09
N THR A 34 -12.69 -11.71 0.13
CA THR A 34 -13.21 -13.06 0.37
C THR A 34 -12.53 -13.68 1.59
N PRO A 35 -13.05 -14.80 2.12
CA PRO A 35 -12.35 -15.59 3.13
C PRO A 35 -10.99 -16.14 2.68
N MET A 36 -10.67 -16.09 1.38
CA MET A 36 -9.40 -16.59 0.85
C MET A 36 -8.39 -15.48 0.62
N MET A 37 -8.85 -14.30 0.15
CA MET A 37 -7.95 -13.26 -0.32
C MET A 37 -8.59 -11.87 -0.40
N ARG A 38 -7.74 -10.86 -0.64
CA ARG A 38 -8.14 -9.50 -1.02
C ARG A 38 -7.40 -9.07 -2.29
N ALA A 39 -8.11 -8.38 -3.18
CA ALA A 39 -7.54 -7.73 -4.35
C ALA A 39 -7.63 -6.22 -4.21
N ARG A 40 -6.55 -5.51 -4.55
CA ARG A 40 -6.46 -4.05 -4.50
C ARG A 40 -5.76 -3.55 -5.76
N ILE A 41 -6.28 -2.49 -6.36
CA ILE A 41 -5.52 -1.69 -7.31
C ILE A 41 -5.07 -0.41 -6.60
N ARG A 42 -3.79 -0.05 -6.77
CA ARG A 42 -3.17 1.14 -6.19
C ARG A 42 -2.54 1.97 -7.31
N LEU A 43 -2.94 3.22 -7.41
CA LEU A 43 -2.27 4.26 -8.16
C LEU A 43 -1.28 4.98 -7.25
N ILE A 44 -0.10 5.27 -7.79
CA ILE A 44 0.94 6.08 -7.16
C ILE A 44 1.23 7.24 -8.10
N ASP A 45 1.11 8.46 -7.57
CA ASP A 45 1.20 9.71 -8.29
C ASP A 45 0.34 9.72 -9.55
N LYS A 46 0.94 9.94 -10.74
CA LYS A 46 0.22 10.14 -12.00
C LYS A 46 0.53 9.10 -13.08
N ASP A 47 1.44 8.16 -12.81
CA ASP A 47 2.00 7.29 -13.85
C ASP A 47 2.20 5.84 -13.41
N GLN A 48 2.09 5.53 -12.12
CA GLN A 48 2.31 4.18 -11.60
C GLN A 48 1.02 3.54 -11.10
N ALA A 49 0.79 2.29 -11.50
CA ALA A 49 -0.35 1.52 -11.05
C ALA A 49 0.02 0.05 -10.84
N PHE A 50 -0.52 -0.54 -9.78
CA PHE A 50 -0.27 -1.92 -9.41
C PHE A 50 -1.56 -2.61 -8.99
N ILE A 51 -1.71 -3.86 -9.40
CA ILE A 51 -2.68 -4.78 -8.80
C ILE A 51 -1.95 -5.65 -7.77
N THR A 52 -2.54 -5.74 -6.58
CA THR A 52 -2.04 -6.59 -5.50
C THR A 52 -3.09 -7.62 -5.12
N LEU A 53 -2.71 -8.89 -5.07
CA LEU A 53 -3.49 -9.99 -4.49
C LEU A 53 -2.83 -10.39 -3.18
N LYS A 54 -3.57 -10.31 -2.08
CA LYS A 54 -3.08 -10.73 -0.76
C LYS A 54 -3.95 -11.84 -0.21
N SER A 55 -3.39 -12.99 0.16
CA SER A 55 -4.13 -14.06 0.85
C SER A 55 -4.70 -13.55 2.18
N GLN A 56 -5.56 -14.32 2.85
CA GLN A 56 -5.75 -14.09 4.28
C GLN A 56 -4.42 -14.30 5.03
N PRO A 57 -4.21 -13.59 6.16
CA PRO A 57 -3.04 -13.82 7.00
C PRO A 57 -3.03 -15.27 7.51
N GLY A 58 -1.94 -15.99 7.28
CA GLY A 58 -1.68 -17.26 7.97
C GLY A 58 -0.99 -17.01 9.33
N PRO A 59 -0.61 -18.07 10.06
CA PRO A 59 0.04 -17.95 11.38
C PRO A 59 1.42 -17.28 11.33
N VAL A 60 2.15 -17.44 10.22
CA VAL A 60 3.56 -16.99 10.10
C VAL A 60 3.77 -16.11 8.88
N THR A 61 3.04 -16.34 7.79
CA THR A 61 3.22 -15.63 6.52
C THR A 61 1.90 -15.35 5.83
N ARG A 62 1.95 -14.42 4.88
CA ARG A 62 0.85 -14.05 3.99
C ARG A 62 1.38 -14.08 2.57
N TYR A 63 0.66 -14.71 1.64
CA TYR A 63 1.03 -14.66 0.23
C TYR A 63 0.62 -13.31 -0.34
N GLU A 64 1.53 -12.68 -1.06
CA GLU A 64 1.33 -11.41 -1.73
C GLU A 64 1.91 -11.49 -3.14
N TYR A 65 1.09 -11.13 -4.12
CA TYR A 65 1.47 -11.01 -5.51
C TYR A 65 1.16 -9.59 -5.94
N GLU A 66 2.14 -8.91 -6.52
CA GLU A 66 2.00 -7.55 -7.00
C GLU A 66 2.52 -7.47 -8.44
N TYR A 67 1.73 -6.85 -9.32
CA TYR A 67 2.07 -6.68 -10.73
C TYR A 67 1.77 -5.26 -11.19
N PRO A 68 2.65 -4.65 -12.01
CA PRO A 68 2.34 -3.39 -12.66
C PRO A 68 1.21 -3.58 -13.67
N ILE A 69 0.34 -2.58 -13.78
CA ILE A 69 -0.74 -2.54 -14.78
C ILE A 69 -0.79 -1.13 -15.41
N PRO A 70 -1.38 -0.95 -16.60
CA PRO A 70 -1.47 0.37 -17.23
C PRO A 70 -2.24 1.37 -16.36
N TYR A 71 -1.67 2.57 -16.17
CA TYR A 71 -2.24 3.57 -15.26
C TYR A 71 -3.65 4.01 -15.64
N SER A 72 -3.89 4.30 -16.93
CA SER A 72 -5.18 4.76 -17.41
C SER A 72 -6.29 3.73 -17.18
N GLU A 73 -5.99 2.46 -17.47
CA GLU A 73 -6.93 1.35 -17.25
C GLU A 73 -7.17 1.13 -15.74
N ALA A 74 -6.12 1.21 -14.93
CA ALA A 74 -6.22 1.08 -13.48
C ALA A 74 -7.09 2.20 -12.84
N ALA A 75 -6.94 3.43 -13.32
CA ALA A 75 -7.75 4.56 -12.87
C ALA A 75 -9.23 4.37 -13.22
N GLU A 76 -9.52 3.97 -14.47
CA GLU A 76 -10.88 3.63 -14.89
C GLU A 76 -11.47 2.48 -14.07
N MET A 77 -10.68 1.43 -13.82
CA MET A 77 -11.11 0.29 -13.01
C MET A 77 -11.50 0.71 -11.58
N ILE A 78 -10.70 1.59 -10.96
CA ILE A 78 -10.98 2.11 -9.61
C ILE A 78 -12.30 2.87 -9.59
N ASP A 79 -12.53 3.76 -10.54
CA ASP A 79 -13.71 4.62 -10.58
C ASP A 79 -15.01 3.82 -10.83
N ARG A 80 -14.92 2.72 -11.60
CA ARG A 80 -16.09 1.94 -12.01
C ARG A 80 -16.41 0.75 -11.12
N PHE A 81 -15.40 0.05 -10.60
CA PHE A 81 -15.57 -1.30 -10.07
C PHE A 81 -15.10 -1.49 -8.63
N SER A 82 -14.64 -0.43 -7.96
CA SER A 82 -14.25 -0.61 -6.56
C SER A 82 -15.47 -1.00 -5.70
N ILE A 83 -15.33 -2.06 -4.91
CA ILE A 83 -16.39 -2.61 -4.05
C ILE A 83 -16.41 -1.98 -2.65
N GLU A 84 -15.46 -1.10 -2.36
CA GLU A 84 -15.31 -0.38 -1.11
C GLU A 84 -15.05 1.10 -1.38
N PRO A 85 -15.26 1.99 -0.39
CA PRO A 85 -14.87 3.39 -0.52
C PRO A 85 -13.41 3.53 -0.93
N LEU A 86 -13.16 4.47 -1.84
CA LEU A 86 -11.81 4.78 -2.28
C LEU A 86 -10.98 5.31 -1.12
N ILE A 87 -9.70 4.92 -1.11
CA ILE A 87 -8.74 5.43 -0.14
C ILE A 87 -7.75 6.32 -0.87
N GLU A 88 -7.65 7.56 -0.41
CA GLU A 88 -6.72 8.57 -0.92
C GLU A 88 -5.85 9.08 0.23
N LYS A 89 -4.53 9.07 0.03
CA LYS A 89 -3.57 9.50 1.05
C LYS A 89 -2.27 10.01 0.44
N THR A 90 -1.53 10.81 1.21
CA THR A 90 -0.13 11.11 0.91
C THR A 90 0.73 10.20 1.76
N ARG A 91 1.42 9.24 1.14
CA ARG A 91 2.38 8.40 1.83
C ARG A 91 3.70 9.14 1.99
N HIS A 92 4.18 9.21 3.22
CA HIS A 92 5.48 9.77 3.54
C HIS A 92 6.50 8.64 3.74
N CYS A 93 7.53 8.60 2.89
CA CYS A 93 8.61 7.64 2.96
C CYS A 93 9.83 8.31 3.60
N GLY A 94 10.43 7.66 4.58
CA GLY A 94 11.60 8.18 5.31
C GLY A 94 12.42 7.04 5.93
N GLN A 95 13.64 7.36 6.34
CA GLN A 95 14.50 6.42 7.07
C GLN A 95 14.55 6.81 8.55
N MET A 96 14.14 5.88 9.41
CA MET A 96 14.42 5.97 10.84
C MET A 96 15.77 5.29 11.10
N ARG A 97 16.67 5.94 11.85
CA ARG A 97 17.95 5.31 12.26
C ARG A 97 17.67 4.22 13.29
N GLY A 98 17.53 2.99 12.81
CA GLY A 98 17.50 1.74 13.58
C GLY A 98 17.92 0.60 12.65
N GLN A 99 18.67 -0.37 13.14
CA GLN A 99 19.09 -1.54 12.35
C GLN A 99 17.86 -2.39 11.98
N GLY A 100 17.17 -2.08 10.89
CA GLY A 100 15.93 -2.79 10.46
C GLY A 100 15.08 -1.98 9.48
N PRO A 101 14.17 -2.62 8.71
CA PRO A 101 13.77 -2.19 7.37
C PRO A 101 12.86 -0.96 7.30
N HIS A 102 12.80 -0.38 6.10
CA HIS A 102 12.09 0.82 5.69
C HIS A 102 10.73 1.05 6.37
N TYR A 103 10.54 2.23 6.93
CA TYR A 103 9.33 2.63 7.65
C TYR A 103 8.37 3.36 6.70
N GLN A 104 7.07 3.06 6.83
CA GLN A 104 6.00 3.68 6.06
C GLN A 104 5.01 4.32 7.04
N ALA A 105 4.97 5.65 7.11
CA ALA A 105 3.94 6.38 7.83
C ALA A 105 2.74 6.62 6.89
N GLU A 106 1.52 6.38 7.39
CA GLU A 106 0.25 6.57 6.68
C GLU A 106 -0.41 7.89 7.04
#